data_AF-A0A522CVP8-F1
#
_entry.id   AF-A0A522CVP8-F1
#
_cell.length_a   1.000
_cell.length_b   1.000
_cell.length_c   1.000
_cell.angle_alpha   90.00
_cell.angle_beta   90.00
_cell.angle_gamma   90.00
#
_symmetry.space_group_name_H-M   'P 1'
#
loop_
_entity.id
_entity.type
_entity.pdbx_description
1 polymer ?
#
loop_
_entity_poly.entity_id
_entity_poly.type
_entity_poly.pdbx_seq_one_letter_code
_entity_poly.pdbx_strand_id
1 'polypeptide(L)'
;MNLIKSCPACGRNLRFPIDKGTIRVRCVCGESFVANPDDPALYKNATFDIAHVKEARPGLFDNLSFAELRTRARDLKDAVMQRTYRLKYTIQNFPLLPATSQRRIVLIGVAAGIALAAILYFIYILHARRIPPEGVIV
;
A
#
# COMPACT_ATOMS: atom_id res chain seq x y z
N MET A 1 -17.93 4.31 -9.60
CA MET A 1 -17.54 2.89 -9.64
C MET A 1 -18.02 2.29 -10.96
N ASN A 2 -17.17 1.48 -11.62
CA ASN A 2 -17.51 0.88 -12.91
C ASN A 2 -17.76 -0.63 -12.75
N LEU A 3 -18.76 -1.15 -13.44
CA LEU A 3 -19.04 -2.58 -13.54
C LEU A 3 -18.56 -3.06 -14.91
N ILE A 4 -17.92 -4.24 -14.93
CA ILE A 4 -17.53 -4.94 -16.16
C ILE A 4 -18.43 -6.17 -16.29
N LYS A 5 -19.17 -6.26 -17.40
CA LYS A 5 -20.02 -7.42 -17.72
C LYS A 5 -19.81 -7.84 -19.16
N SER A 6 -19.76 -9.15 -19.42
CA SER A 6 -19.64 -9.69 -20.77
C SER A 6 -20.95 -9.52 -21.54
N CYS A 7 -20.85 -9.14 -22.81
CA CYS A 7 -21.98 -9.05 -23.72
C CYS A 7 -22.57 -10.46 -23.96
N PRO A 8 -23.90 -10.66 -23.86
CA PRO A 8 -24.51 -11.97 -24.09
C PRO A 8 -24.38 -12.45 -25.54
N ALA A 9 -24.27 -11.53 -26.51
CA ALA A 9 -24.19 -11.88 -27.93
C ALA A 9 -22.76 -12.24 -28.38
N CYS A 10 -21.74 -11.47 -27.96
CA CYS A 10 -20.37 -11.60 -28.47
C CYS A 10 -19.30 -11.88 -27.41
N GLY A 11 -19.68 -11.97 -26.13
CA GLY A 11 -18.76 -12.24 -25.02
C GLY A 11 -17.80 -11.09 -24.66
N ARG A 12 -17.79 -9.98 -25.42
CA ARG A 12 -16.90 -8.86 -25.14
C ARG A 12 -17.24 -8.19 -23.81
N ASN A 13 -16.22 -7.89 -23.01
CA ASN A 13 -16.36 -7.20 -21.73
C ASN A 13 -16.74 -5.73 -21.96
N LEU A 14 -17.86 -5.32 -21.39
CA LEU A 14 -18.39 -3.96 -21.44
C LEU A 14 -18.22 -3.32 -20.08
N ARG A 15 -17.59 -2.15 -20.07
CA ARG A 15 -17.36 -1.34 -18.86
C ARG A 15 -18.35 -0.19 -18.84
N PHE A 16 -19.12 -0.05 -17.77
CA PHE A 16 -20.08 1.03 -17.62
C PHE A 16 -20.20 1.50 -16.16
N PRO A 17 -20.55 2.78 -15.92
CA PRO A 17 -20.72 3.30 -14.57
C PRO A 17 -22.03 2.78 -13.97
N ILE A 18 -21.98 2.23 -12.75
CA ILE A 18 -23.18 1.75 -12.06
C ILE A 18 -23.88 2.84 -11.23
N ASP A 19 -23.13 3.90 -10.89
CA ASP A 19 -23.61 5.00 -10.06
C ASP A 19 -24.66 5.90 -10.74
N LYS A 20 -24.91 5.70 -12.05
CA LYS A 20 -25.82 6.52 -12.85
C LYS A 20 -27.27 6.03 -12.84
N GLY A 21 -27.60 5.04 -12.00
CA GLY A 21 -28.92 4.42 -11.98
C GLY A 21 -29.13 3.50 -13.18
N THR A 22 -30.38 3.36 -13.62
CA THR A 22 -30.75 2.51 -14.74
C THR A 22 -30.24 3.08 -16.07
N ILE A 23 -29.29 2.41 -16.70
CA ILE A 23 -28.69 2.84 -17.98
C ILE A 23 -28.83 1.77 -19.07
N ARG A 24 -28.96 2.21 -20.32
CA ARG A 24 -28.91 1.30 -21.48
C ARG A 24 -27.48 1.18 -21.98
N VAL A 25 -26.92 -0.02 -21.89
CA VAL A 25 -25.55 -0.33 -22.34
C VAL A 25 -25.63 -0.96 -23.73
N ARG A 26 -24.94 -0.36 -24.71
CA ARG A 26 -24.86 -0.84 -26.08
C ARG A 26 -23.49 -1.45 -26.35
N CYS A 27 -23.47 -2.66 -26.89
CA CYS A 27 -22.27 -3.32 -27.36
C CYS A 27 -21.95 -2.92 -28.82
N VAL A 28 -20.68 -3.03 -29.19
CA VAL A 28 -20.20 -2.81 -30.57
C VAL A 28 -20.79 -3.82 -31.55
N CYS A 29 -21.20 -5.01 -31.10
CA CYS A 29 -21.87 -6.00 -31.93
C CYS A 29 -23.34 -5.65 -32.27
N GLY A 30 -23.87 -4.53 -31.75
CA GLY A 30 -25.24 -4.09 -31.99
C GLY A 30 -26.21 -4.44 -30.85
N GLU A 31 -25.89 -5.44 -30.03
CA GLU A 31 -26.70 -5.85 -28.87
C GLU A 31 -26.79 -4.74 -27.81
N SER A 32 -27.94 -4.59 -27.16
CA SER A 32 -28.11 -3.63 -26.08
C SER A 32 -28.95 -4.20 -24.94
N PHE A 33 -28.51 -4.00 -23.70
CA PHE A 33 -29.26 -4.40 -22.51
C PHE A 33 -29.42 -3.22 -21.54
N VAL A 34 -30.39 -3.34 -20.65
CA VAL A 34 -30.62 -2.35 -19.59
C VAL A 34 -29.91 -2.84 -18.33
N ALA A 35 -29.02 -2.01 -17.80
CA ALA A 35 -28.36 -2.24 -16.52
C ALA A 35 -29.13 -1.49 -15.44
N ASN A 36 -29.91 -2.22 -14.64
CA ASN A 36 -30.59 -1.71 -13.45
C ASN A 36 -29.78 -2.10 -12.21
N PRO A 37 -29.26 -1.14 -11.42
CA PRO A 37 -28.50 -1.45 -10.20
C PRO A 37 -29.35 -2.15 -9.11
N ASP A 38 -30.68 -2.02 -9.15
CA ASP A 38 -31.58 -2.67 -8.20
C ASP A 38 -31.87 -4.15 -8.56
N ASP A 39 -31.50 -4.59 -9.77
CA ASP A 39 -31.69 -5.97 -10.22
C ASP A 39 -30.46 -6.84 -9.87
N PRO A 40 -30.59 -7.83 -8.96
CA PRO A 40 -29.48 -8.72 -8.61
C PRO A 40 -28.98 -9.56 -9.80
N ALA A 41 -29.80 -9.78 -10.83
CA ALA A 41 -29.38 -10.50 -12.03
C ALA A 41 -28.32 -9.74 -12.84
N LEU A 42 -28.23 -8.40 -12.67
CA LEU A 42 -27.19 -7.60 -13.31
C LEU A 42 -25.79 -8.03 -12.88
N TYR A 43 -25.62 -8.40 -11.61
CA TYR A 43 -24.32 -8.71 -11.01
C TYR A 43 -23.86 -10.15 -11.27
N LYS A 44 -24.73 -11.02 -11.78
CA LYS A 44 -24.35 -12.39 -12.17
C LYS A 44 -23.29 -12.34 -13.27
N ASN A 45 -22.14 -12.95 -13.01
CA ASN A 45 -20.97 -12.98 -13.90
C ASN A 45 -20.42 -11.58 -14.26
N ALA A 46 -20.66 -10.58 -13.42
CA ALA A 46 -20.06 -9.27 -13.55
C ALA A 46 -18.88 -9.12 -12.58
N THR A 47 -17.88 -8.34 -12.96
CA THR A 47 -16.74 -7.99 -12.10
C THR A 47 -16.75 -6.50 -11.87
N PHE A 48 -16.60 -6.08 -10.61
CA PHE A 48 -16.40 -4.66 -10.31
C PHE A 48 -15.00 -4.27 -10.73
N ASP A 49 -14.92 -3.18 -11.50
CA ASP A 49 -13.65 -2.57 -11.80
C ASP A 49 -13.20 -1.74 -10.61
N ILE A 50 -12.72 -2.46 -9.60
CA ILE A 50 -11.96 -1.91 -8.50
C ILE A 50 -10.55 -1.68 -9.05
N ALA A 51 -10.44 -0.71 -9.96
CA ALA A 51 -9.16 -0.12 -10.25
C ALA A 51 -8.65 0.43 -8.93
N HIS A 52 -7.86 -0.37 -8.21
CA HIS A 52 -6.88 0.17 -7.29
C HIS A 52 -6.13 1.15 -8.17
N VAL A 53 -6.29 2.43 -7.90
CA VAL A 53 -5.37 3.44 -8.42
C VAL A 53 -4.01 2.91 -8.01
N LYS A 54 -3.32 2.23 -8.93
CA LYS A 54 -1.91 1.88 -8.74
C LYS A 54 -1.27 3.25 -8.77
N GLU A 55 -1.10 3.84 -7.60
CA GLU A 55 -0.28 5.02 -7.42
C GLU A 55 1.01 4.73 -8.17
N ALA A 56 1.20 5.43 -9.29
CA ALA A 56 2.42 5.35 -10.06
C ALA A 56 3.53 5.65 -9.07
N ARG A 57 4.43 4.70 -8.81
CA ARG A 57 5.61 4.95 -7.97
C ARG A 57 6.33 6.13 -8.61
N PRO A 58 6.34 7.33 -8.00
CA PRO A 58 7.05 8.44 -8.60
C PRO A 58 8.53 8.10 -8.54
N GLY A 59 9.19 8.21 -9.68
CA GLY A 59 10.63 7.98 -9.82
C GLY A 59 11.38 8.77 -8.75
N LEU A 60 12.45 8.15 -8.23
CA LEU A 60 13.22 8.63 -7.08
C LEU A 60 13.88 10.01 -7.31
N PHE A 61 13.78 10.60 -8.51
CA PHE A 61 14.56 11.77 -8.94
C PHE A 61 13.85 12.72 -9.94
N ASP A 62 12.52 12.90 -9.89
CA ASP A 62 11.89 13.97 -10.68
C ASP A 62 11.79 15.29 -9.89
N ASN A 63 12.38 16.32 -10.49
CA ASN A 63 12.57 17.69 -10.00
C ASN A 63 11.38 18.25 -9.20
N LEU A 64 11.58 18.41 -7.89
CA LEU A 64 10.56 18.81 -6.94
C LEU A 64 10.30 20.33 -6.96
N SER A 65 9.09 20.70 -7.35
CA SER A 65 8.54 22.02 -7.08
C SER A 65 8.04 22.13 -5.62
N PHE A 66 8.15 23.31 -5.00
CA PHE A 66 7.79 23.55 -3.59
C PHE A 66 6.31 23.26 -3.25
N ALA A 67 5.42 23.32 -4.26
CA ALA A 67 4.00 23.01 -4.10
C ALA A 67 3.73 21.51 -3.99
N GLU A 68 4.48 20.68 -4.73
CA GLU A 68 4.39 19.21 -4.68
C GLU A 68 5.02 18.63 -3.41
N LEU A 69 5.99 19.32 -2.80
CA LEU A 69 6.53 18.97 -1.48
C LEU A 69 5.45 18.98 -0.39
N ARG A 70 4.51 19.93 -0.45
CA ARG A 70 3.46 20.07 0.57
C ARG A 70 2.37 18.99 0.46
N THR A 71 1.99 18.63 -0.77
CA THR A 71 1.04 17.53 -1.00
C THR A 71 1.67 16.19 -0.64
N ARG A 72 2.90 15.93 -1.10
CA ARG A 72 3.67 14.74 -0.71
C ARG A 72 3.84 14.63 0.81
N ALA A 73 4.07 15.74 1.53
CA ALA A 73 4.20 15.71 2.98
C ALA A 73 2.90 15.29 3.71
N ARG A 74 1.73 15.65 3.17
CA ARG A 74 0.44 15.17 3.72
C ARG A 74 0.26 13.68 3.45
N ASP A 75 0.51 13.24 2.22
CA ASP A 75 0.36 11.83 1.85
C ASP A 75 1.34 10.95 2.64
N LEU A 76 2.56 11.44 2.88
CA LEU A 76 3.55 10.77 3.71
C LEU A 76 3.11 10.71 5.18
N LYS A 77 2.50 11.77 5.70
CA LYS A 77 1.93 11.78 7.06
C LYS A 77 0.81 10.74 7.19
N ASP A 78 -0.07 10.63 6.21
CA ASP A 78 -1.18 9.68 6.23
C ASP A 78 -0.67 8.24 6.10
N ALA A 79 0.33 8.00 5.24
CA ALA A 79 0.99 6.70 5.13
C ALA A 79 1.72 6.31 6.43
N VAL A 80 2.39 7.26 7.09
CA VAL A 80 3.05 7.05 8.38
C VAL A 80 2.03 6.75 9.46
N MET A 81 0.93 7.52 9.54
CA MET A 81 -0.20 7.26 10.43
C MET A 81 -0.76 5.85 10.24
N GLN A 82 -1.02 5.45 8.99
CA GLN A 82 -1.59 4.13 8.72
C GLN A 82 -0.62 3.00 9.11
N ARG A 83 0.69 3.19 8.90
CA ARG A 83 1.71 2.24 9.34
C ARG A 83 1.79 2.14 10.86
N THR A 84 1.77 3.27 11.59
CA THR A 84 1.83 3.24 13.05
C THR A 84 0.59 2.62 13.67
N TYR A 85 -0.61 2.90 13.16
CA TYR A 85 -1.84 2.25 13.61
C TYR A 85 -1.81 0.74 13.38
N ARG A 86 -1.39 0.29 12.19
CA ARG A 86 -1.23 -1.14 11.92
C ARG A 86 -0.23 -1.78 12.86
N LEU A 87 0.93 -1.16 13.06
CA LEU A 87 1.97 -1.67 13.96
C LEU A 87 1.44 -1.81 15.39
N LYS A 88 0.78 -0.75 15.91
CA LYS A 88 0.16 -0.76 17.22
C LYS A 88 -0.86 -1.88 17.36
N TYR A 89 -1.73 -2.06 16.37
CA TYR A 89 -2.75 -3.10 16.36
C TYR A 89 -2.14 -4.50 16.32
N THR A 90 -1.09 -4.70 15.51
CA THR A 90 -0.36 -5.98 15.44
C THR A 90 0.34 -6.32 16.76
N ILE A 91 0.90 -5.33 17.45
CA ILE A 91 1.54 -5.53 18.76
C ILE A 91 0.49 -5.87 19.83
N GLN A 92 -0.64 -5.16 19.84
CA GLN A 92 -1.72 -5.42 20.81
C GLN A 92 -2.38 -6.79 20.60
N ASN A 93 -2.59 -7.19 19.35
CA ASN A 93 -3.20 -8.48 18.99
C ASN A 93 -2.17 -9.59 18.75
N PHE A 94 -0.91 -9.38 19.18
CA PHE A 94 0.14 -10.36 19.03
C PHE A 94 -0.22 -11.76 19.54
N PRO A 95 -0.85 -11.95 20.72
CA PRO A 95 -1.20 -13.28 21.21
C PRO A 95 -2.29 -14.00 20.37
N LEU A 96 -3.09 -13.25 19.60
CA LEU A 96 -4.17 -13.78 18.76
C LEU A 96 -3.68 -14.18 17.35
N LEU A 97 -2.44 -13.87 17.00
CA LEU A 97 -1.87 -14.21 15.70
C LEU A 97 -1.53 -15.70 15.59
N PRO A 98 -1.62 -16.30 14.39
CA PRO A 98 -1.21 -17.69 14.18
C PRO A 98 0.27 -17.90 14.50
N ALA A 99 0.61 -19.04 15.09
CA ALA A 99 1.95 -19.32 15.63
C ALA A 99 3.10 -19.14 14.62
N THR A 100 2.84 -19.34 13.32
CA THR A 100 3.82 -19.13 12.25
C THR A 100 4.18 -17.65 12.05
N SER A 101 3.20 -16.74 12.15
CA SER A 101 3.46 -15.30 12.01
C SER A 101 4.07 -14.71 13.28
N GLN A 102 3.68 -15.19 14.46
CA GLN A 102 4.31 -14.82 15.74
C GLN A 102 5.81 -15.09 15.73
N ARG A 103 6.23 -16.31 15.36
CA ARG A 103 7.66 -16.68 15.29
C ARG A 103 8.43 -15.78 14.33
N ARG A 104 7.85 -15.47 13.16
CA ARG A 104 8.48 -14.58 12.19
C ARG A 104 8.68 -13.16 12.73
N ILE A 105 7.67 -12.61 13.41
CA ILE A 105 7.75 -11.27 14.01
C ILE A 105 8.80 -11.26 15.13
N VAL A 106 8.84 -12.28 16.00
CA VAL A 106 9.85 -12.40 17.06
C VAL A 106 11.26 -12.49 16.47
N LEU A 107 11.47 -13.33 15.46
CA LEU A 107 12.78 -13.45 14.79
C LEU A 107 13.24 -12.12 14.18
N ILE A 108 12.33 -11.40 13.51
CA ILE A 108 12.64 -10.08 12.96
C ILE A 108 12.98 -9.09 14.08
N GLY A 109 12.22 -9.09 15.18
CA GLY A 109 12.47 -8.23 16.33
C GLY A 109 13.83 -8.50 16.98
N VAL A 110 14.17 -9.76 17.20
CA VAL A 110 15.47 -10.18 17.75
C VAL A 110 16.61 -9.80 16.80
N ALA A 111 16.49 -10.09 15.50
CA ALA A 111 17.49 -9.73 14.52
C ALA A 111 17.70 -8.21 14.45
N ALA A 112 16.63 -7.42 14.49
CA ALA A 112 16.70 -5.97 14.53
C ALA A 112 17.39 -5.46 15.81
N GLY A 113 17.12 -6.07 16.97
CA GLY A 113 17.79 -5.76 18.24
C GLY A 113 19.30 -6.04 18.19
N ILE A 114 19.70 -7.20 17.65
CA ILE A 114 21.12 -7.55 17.47
C ILE A 114 21.81 -6.55 16.53
N ALA A 115 21.17 -6.21 15.39
CA ALA A 115 21.70 -5.24 14.45
C ALA A 115 21.88 -3.85 15.09
N LEU A 116 20.90 -3.40 15.88
CA LEU A 116 21.00 -2.12 16.61
C LEU A 116 22.17 -2.13 17.60
N ALA A 117 22.31 -3.20 18.38
CA ALA A 117 23.42 -3.35 19.33
C ALA A 117 24.79 -3.33 18.63
N ALA A 118 24.91 -4.03 17.49
CA ALA A 118 26.13 -4.04 16.69
C ALA A 118 26.48 -2.65 16.14
N ILE A 119 25.47 -1.87 15.69
CA ILE A 119 25.67 -0.49 15.23
C ILE A 119 26.14 0.39 16.39
N LEU A 120 25.50 0.32 17.55
CA LEU A 120 25.91 1.09 18.73
C LEU A 120 27.33 0.75 19.18
N TYR A 121 27.67 -0.55 19.18
CA TYR A 121 29.02 -1.02 19.47
C TYR A 121 30.05 -0.51 18.46
N PHE A 122 29.71 -0.51 17.17
CA PHE A 122 30.57 0.01 16.11
C PHE A 122 30.81 1.52 16.28
N ILE A 123 29.77 2.30 16.60
CA ILE A 123 29.89 3.73 16.90
C ILE A 123 30.80 3.96 18.10
N TYR A 124 30.63 3.16 19.17
CA TYR A 124 31.47 3.22 20.36
C TYR A 124 32.96 3.00 20.02
N ILE A 125 33.29 1.98 19.23
CA ILE A 125 34.68 1.74 18.77
C ILE A 125 35.21 2.92 17.96
N LEU A 126 34.40 3.48 17.06
CA LEU A 126 34.82 4.61 16.23
C LEU A 126 35.10 5.87 17.07
N HIS A 127 34.38 6.08 18.17
CA HIS A 127 34.64 7.19 19.09
C HIS A 127 35.81 6.92 20.03
N ALA A 128 35.98 5.69 20.52
CA ALA A 128 37.09 5.31 21.40
C ALA A 128 38.47 5.48 20.71
N ARG A 129 38.55 5.33 19.38
CA ARG A 129 39.78 5.55 18.60
C ARG A 129 40.15 7.02 18.41
N ARG A 130 39.31 7.98 18.80
CA ARG A 130 39.54 9.43 18.58
C ARG A 130 40.10 10.18 19.79
N ILE A 131 40.33 9.52 20.93
CA ILE A 131 41.02 10.14 22.07
C ILE A 131 42.52 9.89 21.86
N PRO A 132 43.32 10.86 21.39
CA PRO A 132 44.76 10.70 21.38
C PRO A 132 45.23 10.48 22.83
N PRO A 133 46.23 9.61 23.07
CA PRO A 133 46.82 9.51 24.40
C PRO A 133 47.42 10.88 24.75
N GLU A 134 46.77 11.60 25.65
CA GLU A 134 47.33 12.80 26.28
C GLU A 134 48.60 12.36 27.02
N GLY A 135 49.76 12.55 26.40
CA GLY A 135 51.01 12.11 27.02
C GLY A 135 52.27 12.06 26.16
N VAL A 136 52.29 12.61 24.93
CA VAL A 136 53.57 12.85 24.23
C VAL A 136 53.96 14.32 24.44
N ILE A 137 54.68 14.56 25.53
CA ILE A 137 55.46 15.77 25.73
C ILE A 137 56.69 15.62 24.81
N VAL A 138 56.78 16.46 23.78
CA VAL A 138 58.02 16.68 23.00
C VAL A 138 58.74 17.88 23.60
#